data_AF-A0A359IHF8-F1
#
_entry.id   AF-A0A359IHF8-F1
#
_cell.length_a   1.000
_cell.length_b   1.000
_cell.length_c   1.000
_cell.angle_alpha   90.00
_cell.angle_beta   90.00
_cell.angle_gamma   90.00
#
_symmetry.space_group_name_H-M   'P 1'
#
loop_
_entity.id
_entity.type
_entity.pdbx_description
1 polymer ?
#
loop_
_entity_poly.entity_id
_entity_poly.type
_entity_poly.pdbx_seq_one_letter_code
_entity_poly.pdbx_strand_id
1 'polypeptide(L)'
;MNSFKRINTIKTTPLHIENSEDFLKYFETYLKNPLTNVDFIDVDITKKLKHKSYKYIFSHHEFSKFIEDYNQVIFNLANLKSKTNNLINREVAIFHDYDGELGAIRMRLGKFFSLFSKILDVLDSELHHDLLIVSLSFSFGICVEIEGLDYSMTVWGVEHKSHIHEDTQI
;
A
#
# COMPACT_ATOMS: atom_id res chain seq x y z
N MET A 1 -16.91 -23.15 17.08
CA MET A 1 -17.54 -22.09 16.27
C MET A 1 -17.28 -20.77 16.98
N ASN A 2 -16.26 -20.04 16.56
CA ASN A 2 -15.93 -18.75 17.15
C ASN A 2 -16.75 -17.66 16.44
N SER A 3 -17.58 -16.98 17.21
CA SER A 3 -18.37 -15.84 16.77
C SER A 3 -17.46 -14.67 16.44
N PHE A 4 -17.38 -14.31 15.17
CA PHE A 4 -16.90 -12.98 14.78
C PHE A 4 -17.90 -11.96 15.35
N LYS A 5 -17.51 -11.31 16.45
CA LYS A 5 -18.16 -10.07 16.89
C LYS A 5 -18.07 -9.11 15.72
N ARG A 6 -19.22 -8.71 15.16
CA ARG A 6 -19.33 -7.54 14.29
C ARG A 6 -18.61 -6.39 14.99
N ILE A 7 -17.47 -6.01 14.45
CA ILE A 7 -16.78 -4.80 14.85
C ILE A 7 -17.79 -3.69 14.56
N ASN A 8 -18.13 -2.90 15.58
CA ASN A 8 -19.03 -1.77 15.43
C ASN A 8 -18.49 -0.93 14.28
N THR A 9 -19.18 -0.95 13.15
CA THR A 9 -18.92 -0.07 12.02
C THR A 9 -18.99 1.34 12.58
N ILE A 10 -17.82 1.95 12.80
CA ILE A 10 -17.76 3.39 13.00
C ILE A 10 -18.45 3.91 11.75
N LYS A 11 -19.59 4.59 11.93
CA LYS A 11 -20.19 5.37 10.84
C LYS A 11 -19.20 6.46 10.52
N THR A 12 -18.22 6.14 9.70
CA THR A 12 -17.39 7.12 9.02
C THR A 12 -18.37 7.85 8.12
N THR A 13 -18.60 9.13 8.41
CA THR A 13 -19.17 10.01 7.38
C THR A 13 -18.30 9.79 6.14
N PRO A 14 -18.86 9.42 4.98
CA PRO A 14 -18.07 9.18 3.79
C PRO A 14 -17.23 10.43 3.56
N LEU A 15 -15.91 10.26 3.64
CA LEU A 15 -15.02 11.38 3.49
C LEU A 15 -14.86 11.63 2.01
N HIS A 16 -15.38 12.75 1.55
CA HIS A 16 -15.18 13.11 0.17
C HIS A 16 -13.77 13.68 0.02
N ILE A 17 -12.90 12.95 -0.68
CA ILE A 17 -11.55 13.39 -1.03
C ILE A 17 -11.60 13.84 -2.49
N GLU A 18 -11.76 15.15 -2.72
CA GLU A 18 -11.85 15.71 -4.09
C GLU A 18 -10.51 16.23 -4.60
N ASN A 19 -9.59 16.56 -3.69
CA ASN A 19 -8.31 17.17 -4.03
C ASN A 19 -7.19 16.76 -3.03
N SER A 20 -5.99 17.24 -3.32
CA SER A 20 -4.79 17.00 -2.51
C SER A 20 -4.85 17.60 -1.09
N GLU A 21 -5.55 18.71 -0.87
CA GLU A 21 -5.73 19.29 0.47
C GLU A 21 -6.64 18.42 1.34
N ASP A 22 -7.72 17.90 0.79
CA ASP A 22 -8.63 16.97 1.48
C ASP A 22 -7.92 15.68 1.87
N PHE A 23 -7.03 15.18 1.00
CA PHE A 23 -6.19 14.03 1.29
C PHE A 23 -5.26 14.27 2.50
N LEU A 24 -4.59 15.43 2.55
CA LEU A 24 -3.74 15.79 3.69
C LEU A 24 -4.54 15.88 4.99
N LYS A 25 -5.71 16.53 4.93
CA LYS A 25 -6.63 16.66 6.06
C LYS A 25 -7.15 15.31 6.53
N TYR A 26 -7.39 14.38 5.63
CA TYR A 26 -7.78 13.01 5.93
C TYR A 26 -6.69 12.27 6.73
N PHE A 27 -5.43 12.34 6.27
CA PHE A 27 -4.30 11.74 6.99
C PHE A 27 -4.14 12.28 8.41
N GLU A 28 -4.30 13.59 8.58
CA GLU A 28 -4.26 14.21 9.89
C GLU A 28 -5.46 13.80 10.77
N THR A 29 -6.68 13.96 10.27
CA THR A 29 -7.90 13.85 11.08
C THR A 29 -8.25 12.39 11.40
N TYR A 30 -8.15 11.50 10.42
CA TYR A 30 -8.59 10.11 10.53
C TYR A 30 -7.45 9.19 10.94
N LEU A 31 -6.31 9.29 10.26
CA LEU A 31 -5.15 8.47 10.60
C LEU A 31 -4.42 8.98 11.86
N LYS A 32 -4.73 10.19 12.35
CA LYS A 32 -4.04 10.87 13.47
C LYS A 32 -2.54 10.96 13.22
N ASN A 33 -2.18 11.20 11.97
CA ASN A 33 -0.81 11.24 11.50
C ASN A 33 -0.65 12.41 10.52
N PRO A 34 -0.41 13.63 11.01
CA PRO A 34 -0.18 14.78 10.14
C PRO A 34 1.03 14.50 9.25
N LEU A 35 0.88 14.79 7.95
CA LEU A 35 1.96 14.72 6.98
C LEU A 35 2.56 16.12 6.79
N THR A 36 3.86 16.15 6.57
CA THR A 36 4.63 17.36 6.28
C THR A 36 5.37 17.19 4.96
N ASN A 37 5.92 18.27 4.42
CA ASN A 37 6.65 18.22 3.14
C ASN A 37 7.80 17.19 3.11
N VAL A 38 8.38 16.83 4.26
CA VAL A 38 9.46 15.82 4.34
C VAL A 38 8.94 14.37 4.29
N ASP A 39 7.64 14.18 4.50
CA ASP A 39 6.96 12.88 4.36
C ASP A 39 6.61 12.59 2.90
N PHE A 40 6.86 13.51 1.96
CA PHE A 40 6.63 13.31 0.53
C PHE A 40 7.93 13.06 -0.22
N ILE A 41 7.88 12.12 -1.16
CA ILE A 41 8.93 11.89 -2.15
C ILE A 41 8.70 12.88 -3.29
N ASP A 42 9.78 13.44 -3.83
CA ASP A 42 9.69 14.29 -5.02
C ASP A 42 8.83 13.64 -6.14
N VAL A 43 8.03 14.44 -6.83
CA VAL A 43 7.07 13.97 -7.85
C VAL A 43 7.75 13.23 -8.99
N ASP A 44 8.92 13.70 -9.45
CA ASP A 44 9.62 13.05 -10.56
C ASP A 44 10.24 11.73 -10.13
N ILE A 45 10.74 11.65 -8.89
CA ILE A 45 11.20 10.39 -8.28
C ILE A 45 10.02 9.43 -8.09
N THR A 46 8.88 9.93 -7.62
CA THR A 46 7.63 9.17 -7.46
C THR A 46 7.21 8.54 -8.78
N LYS A 47 7.15 9.31 -9.87
CA LYS A 47 6.82 8.80 -11.21
C LYS A 47 7.77 7.70 -11.66
N LYS A 48 9.08 7.88 -11.46
CA LYS A 48 10.10 6.87 -11.81
C LYS A 48 9.93 5.58 -11.00
N LEU A 49 9.69 5.69 -9.69
CA LEU A 49 9.43 4.53 -8.82
C LEU A 49 8.14 3.82 -9.21
N LYS A 50 7.03 4.54 -9.44
CA LYS A 50 5.75 3.98 -9.87
C LYS A 50 5.91 3.20 -11.18
N HIS A 51 6.53 3.83 -12.18
CA HIS A 51 6.79 3.20 -13.47
C HIS A 51 7.65 1.94 -13.34
N LYS A 52 8.73 1.99 -12.55
CA LYS A 52 9.59 0.82 -12.29
C LYS A 52 8.80 -0.31 -11.62
N SER A 53 7.90 0.02 -10.71
CA SER A 53 7.07 -0.93 -9.96
C SER A 53 6.09 -1.66 -10.87
N TYR A 54 5.31 -0.93 -11.67
CA TYR A 54 4.38 -1.56 -12.62
C TYR A 54 5.09 -2.33 -13.72
N LYS A 55 6.27 -1.87 -14.18
CA LYS A 55 7.10 -2.66 -15.10
C LYS A 55 7.53 -3.99 -14.47
N TYR A 56 7.89 -3.98 -13.19
CA TYR A 56 8.24 -5.20 -12.45
C TYR A 56 7.04 -6.14 -12.33
N ILE A 57 5.88 -5.63 -11.90
CA ILE A 57 4.64 -6.40 -11.73
C ILE A 57 4.23 -7.05 -13.06
N PHE A 58 4.19 -6.27 -14.15
CA PHE A 58 3.86 -6.77 -15.48
C PHE A 58 4.83 -7.87 -15.96
N SER A 59 6.13 -7.69 -15.72
CA SER A 59 7.15 -8.67 -16.13
C SER A 59 7.17 -9.93 -15.27
N HIS A 60 6.49 -9.92 -14.12
CA HIS A 60 6.46 -11.01 -13.15
C HIS A 60 5.02 -11.34 -12.72
N HIS A 61 4.06 -11.19 -13.64
CA HIS A 61 2.64 -11.41 -13.38
C HIS A 61 2.35 -12.87 -12.95
N GLU A 62 3.27 -13.80 -13.24
CA GLU A 62 3.22 -15.18 -12.73
C GLU A 62 3.35 -15.29 -11.20
N PHE A 63 3.83 -14.23 -10.53
CA PHE A 63 3.86 -14.13 -9.08
C PHE A 63 2.60 -13.49 -8.48
N SER A 64 1.75 -12.91 -9.33
CA SER A 64 0.48 -12.33 -8.91
C SER A 64 -0.49 -13.45 -8.51
N LYS A 65 -1.12 -13.27 -7.36
CA LYS A 65 -2.19 -14.16 -6.89
C LYS A 65 -3.53 -13.50 -7.17
N PHE A 66 -4.36 -14.17 -7.96
CA PHE A 66 -5.78 -13.81 -8.06
C PHE A 66 -6.48 -14.15 -6.76
N ILE A 67 -7.34 -13.24 -6.32
CA ILE A 67 -8.06 -13.28 -5.05
C ILE A 67 -9.54 -13.14 -5.39
N GLU A 68 -10.35 -14.07 -4.88
CA GLU A 68 -11.78 -14.17 -5.23
C GLU A 68 -12.63 -13.06 -4.61
N ASP A 69 -12.24 -12.61 -3.41
CA ASP A 69 -13.00 -11.60 -2.69
C ASP A 69 -12.12 -10.65 -1.88
N TYR A 70 -12.73 -9.52 -1.59
CA TYR A 70 -12.10 -8.42 -0.88
C TYR A 70 -11.67 -8.79 0.56
N ASN A 71 -12.42 -9.64 1.26
CA ASN A 71 -12.04 -10.06 2.62
C ASN A 71 -10.73 -10.86 2.61
N GLN A 72 -10.50 -11.63 1.55
CA GLN A 72 -9.27 -12.38 1.36
C GLN A 72 -8.08 -11.45 1.05
N VAL A 73 -8.28 -10.33 0.35
CA VAL A 73 -7.27 -9.26 0.20
C VAL A 73 -6.83 -8.75 1.58
N ILE A 74 -7.80 -8.37 2.42
CA ILE A 74 -7.54 -7.86 3.77
C ILE A 74 -6.82 -8.89 4.64
N PHE A 75 -7.27 -10.15 4.60
CA PHE A 75 -6.61 -11.24 5.32
C PHE A 75 -5.16 -11.43 4.87
N ASN A 76 -4.89 -11.39 3.56
CA ASN A 76 -3.55 -11.54 3.01
C ASN A 76 -2.63 -10.39 3.41
N LEU A 77 -3.09 -9.14 3.31
CA LEU A 77 -2.35 -7.97 3.75
C LEU A 77 -2.06 -8.00 5.27
N ALA A 78 -3.02 -8.41 6.10
CA ALA A 78 -2.82 -8.56 7.53
C ALA A 78 -1.74 -9.61 7.85
N ASN A 79 -1.72 -10.72 7.12
CA ASN A 79 -0.71 -11.77 7.26
C ASN A 79 0.69 -11.34 6.80
N LEU A 80 0.82 -10.35 5.92
CA LEU A 80 2.13 -9.84 5.53
C LEU A 80 2.87 -9.19 6.70
N LYS A 81 2.15 -8.58 7.65
CA LYS A 81 2.76 -7.89 8.79
C LYS A 81 3.77 -8.76 9.54
N SER A 82 3.42 -10.03 9.79
CA SER A 82 4.32 -10.97 10.48
C SER A 82 5.49 -11.40 9.59
N LYS A 83 5.27 -11.54 8.28
CA LYS A 83 6.28 -11.93 7.29
C LYS A 83 7.29 -10.83 6.97
N THR A 84 6.92 -9.57 7.19
CA THR A 84 7.77 -8.40 6.93
C THR A 84 8.44 -7.83 8.19
N ASN A 85 8.52 -8.60 9.29
CA ASN A 85 9.02 -8.10 10.56
C ASN A 85 10.48 -7.59 10.48
N ASN A 86 11.33 -8.25 9.68
CA ASN A 86 12.70 -7.82 9.40
C ASN A 86 12.79 -6.56 8.51
N LEU A 87 11.69 -6.16 7.87
CA LEU A 87 11.60 -5.01 6.98
C LEU A 87 10.95 -3.79 7.66
N ILE A 88 10.52 -3.92 8.92
CA ILE A 88 9.66 -2.93 9.59
C ILE A 88 10.29 -1.53 9.70
N ASN A 89 11.63 -1.45 9.72
CA ASN A 89 12.38 -0.19 9.77
C ASN A 89 12.71 0.39 8.39
N ARG A 90 12.42 -0.33 7.31
CA ARG A 90 12.68 0.15 5.95
C ARG A 90 11.71 1.26 5.59
N GLU A 91 12.23 2.23 4.86
CA GLU A 91 11.42 3.28 4.26
C GLU A 91 10.76 2.77 2.98
N VAL A 92 9.48 3.08 2.86
CA VAL A 92 8.63 2.73 1.74
C VAL A 92 8.00 3.99 1.17
N ALA A 93 7.81 3.98 -0.14
CA ALA A 93 6.90 4.83 -0.87
C ALA A 93 5.51 4.19 -0.83
N ILE A 94 4.50 4.95 -0.42
CA ILE A 94 3.10 4.57 -0.49
C ILE A 94 2.44 5.45 -1.53
N PHE A 95 1.97 4.82 -2.59
CA PHE A 95 1.31 5.50 -3.69
C PHE A 95 -0.18 5.69 -3.38
N HIS A 96 -0.73 6.78 -3.89
CA HIS A 96 -2.12 7.22 -3.68
C HIS A 96 -2.56 8.04 -4.89
N ASP A 97 -3.84 8.42 -4.96
CA ASP A 97 -4.43 9.01 -6.17
C ASP A 97 -3.81 10.37 -6.56
N TYR A 98 -3.35 11.13 -5.56
CA TYR A 98 -2.70 12.44 -5.73
C TYR A 98 -1.17 12.39 -5.84
N ASP A 99 -0.57 11.21 -6.01
CA ASP A 99 0.89 11.06 -6.04
C ASP A 99 1.55 11.77 -7.25
N GLY A 100 0.79 12.00 -8.32
CA GLY A 100 1.22 12.79 -9.47
C GLY A 100 1.40 14.28 -9.18
N GLU A 101 0.75 14.80 -8.14
CA GLU A 101 0.79 16.21 -7.71
C GLU A 101 1.66 16.41 -6.46
N LEU A 102 1.46 15.56 -5.44
CA LEU A 102 2.11 15.66 -4.14
C LEU A 102 3.38 14.82 -4.03
N GLY A 103 3.52 13.80 -4.89
CA GLY A 103 4.48 12.73 -4.71
C GLY A 103 3.95 11.63 -3.78
N ALA A 104 4.62 10.47 -3.78
CA ALA A 104 4.26 9.36 -2.89
C ALA A 104 4.66 9.65 -1.45
N ILE A 105 3.94 9.07 -0.50
CA ILE A 105 4.26 9.23 0.91
C ILE A 105 5.44 8.33 1.28
N ARG A 106 6.50 8.95 1.80
CA ARG A 106 7.62 8.30 2.46
C ARG A 106 7.24 7.98 3.90
N MET A 107 7.29 6.71 4.27
CA MET A 107 7.21 6.33 5.69
C MET A 107 7.92 5.01 5.98
N ARG A 108 8.15 4.71 7.27
CA ARG A 108 8.63 3.39 7.67
C ARG A 108 7.51 2.35 7.50
N LEU A 109 7.86 1.15 7.02
CA LEU A 109 6.90 0.06 6.84
C LEU A 109 6.15 -0.30 8.15
N GLY A 110 6.82 -0.22 9.29
CA GLY A 110 6.18 -0.39 10.60
C GLY A 110 5.12 0.64 10.92
N LYS A 111 5.35 1.90 10.51
CA LYS A 111 4.36 2.98 10.66
C LYS A 111 3.14 2.66 9.81
N PHE A 112 3.31 2.24 8.55
CA PHE A 112 2.23 1.75 7.71
C PHE A 112 1.42 0.63 8.41
N PHE A 113 2.07 -0.44 8.88
CA PHE A 113 1.37 -1.54 9.57
C PHE A 113 0.74 -1.17 10.92
N SER A 114 1.14 -0.06 11.53
CA SER A 114 0.49 0.49 12.73
C SER A 114 -0.76 1.29 12.39
N LEU A 115 -0.77 1.94 11.22
CA LEU A 115 -1.93 2.64 10.67
C LEU A 115 -2.87 1.70 9.92
N PHE A 116 -2.40 0.50 9.56
CA PHE A 116 -3.12 -0.42 8.70
C PHE A 116 -4.53 -0.73 9.18
N SER A 117 -4.80 -0.86 10.49
CA SER A 117 -6.18 -1.06 10.97
C SER A 117 -7.11 0.11 10.63
N LYS A 118 -6.61 1.35 10.68
CA LYS A 118 -7.39 2.54 10.30
C LYS A 118 -7.51 2.70 8.79
N ILE A 119 -6.47 2.26 8.07
CA ILE A 119 -6.51 2.17 6.62
C ILE A 119 -7.58 1.14 6.23
N LEU A 120 -7.59 -0.04 6.85
CA LEU A 120 -8.62 -1.07 6.67
C LEU A 120 -10.02 -0.54 6.91
N ASP A 121 -10.26 0.28 7.94
CA ASP A 121 -11.58 0.88 8.17
C ASP A 121 -12.09 1.72 6.99
N VAL A 122 -11.20 2.16 6.10
CA VAL A 122 -11.52 2.91 4.89
C VAL A 122 -11.46 2.06 3.64
N LEU A 123 -10.51 1.12 3.57
CA LEU A 123 -10.47 0.16 2.49
C LEU A 123 -11.73 -0.75 2.53
N ASP A 124 -12.21 -1.14 3.72
CA ASP A 124 -13.45 -1.92 3.96
C ASP A 124 -14.72 -1.25 3.41
N SER A 125 -14.65 0.06 3.12
CA SER A 125 -15.73 0.78 2.44
C SER A 125 -15.52 0.93 0.94
N GLU A 126 -14.31 1.21 0.45
CA GLU A 126 -14.12 1.79 -0.91
C GLU A 126 -12.69 1.60 -1.47
N LEU A 127 -12.18 0.36 -1.56
CA LEU A 127 -10.96 0.12 -2.34
C LEU A 127 -11.31 0.19 -3.84
N HIS A 128 -11.31 1.40 -4.41
CA HIS A 128 -11.53 1.66 -5.83
C HIS A 128 -10.23 1.82 -6.63
N HIS A 129 -9.08 1.73 -5.97
CA HIS A 129 -7.77 2.05 -6.53
C HIS A 129 -6.73 1.02 -6.10
N ASP A 130 -5.65 0.91 -6.87
CA ASP A 130 -4.56 0.01 -6.52
C ASP A 130 -3.87 0.43 -5.21
N LEU A 131 -3.57 -0.53 -4.35
CA LEU A 131 -2.64 -0.31 -3.24
C LEU A 131 -1.24 -0.66 -3.70
N LEU A 132 -0.37 0.34 -3.85
CA LEU A 132 1.05 0.12 -4.16
C LEU A 132 1.95 0.66 -3.04
N ILE A 133 2.81 -0.23 -2.52
CA ILE A 133 3.79 0.07 -1.47
C ILE A 133 5.13 -0.52 -1.89
N VAL A 134 6.17 0.31 -1.96
CA VAL A 134 7.47 -0.12 -2.47
C VAL A 134 8.58 0.42 -1.60
N SER A 135 9.52 -0.42 -1.18
CA SER A 135 10.72 0.06 -0.48
C SER A 135 11.51 1.03 -1.36
N LEU A 136 12.08 2.09 -0.77
CA LEU A 136 12.84 3.08 -1.54
C LEU A 136 14.06 2.48 -2.27
N SER A 137 14.62 1.39 -1.74
CA SER A 137 15.68 0.61 -2.37
C SER A 137 15.16 -0.41 -3.40
N PHE A 138 13.85 -0.48 -3.64
CA PHE A 138 13.15 -1.43 -4.51
C PHE A 138 13.28 -2.92 -4.12
N SER A 139 13.94 -3.21 -3.00
CA SER A 139 14.14 -4.56 -2.43
C SER A 139 12.88 -5.27 -1.91
N PHE A 140 11.71 -4.68 -2.06
CA PHE A 140 10.45 -5.18 -1.51
C PHE A 140 9.33 -4.32 -2.05
N GLY A 141 8.18 -4.95 -2.28
CA GLY A 141 6.94 -4.23 -2.47
C GLY A 141 5.71 -5.12 -2.40
N ILE A 142 4.58 -4.45 -2.27
CA ILE A 142 3.24 -4.97 -2.20
C ILE A 142 2.44 -4.20 -3.23
N CYS A 143 1.77 -4.90 -4.12
CA CYS A 143 0.76 -4.35 -5.00
C CYS A 143 -0.53 -5.15 -4.82
N VAL A 144 -1.64 -4.45 -4.64
CA VAL A 144 -2.99 -4.99 -4.79
C VAL A 144 -3.62 -4.23 -5.95
N GLU A 145 -3.93 -4.94 -7.02
CA GLU A 145 -4.61 -4.41 -8.19
C GLU A 145 -6.10 -4.71 -8.07
N ILE A 146 -6.92 -3.72 -8.38
CA ILE A 146 -8.38 -3.82 -8.30
C ILE A 146 -8.98 -3.48 -9.66
N GLU A 147 -9.46 -4.50 -10.36
CA GLU A 147 -10.10 -4.38 -11.67
C GLU A 147 -11.55 -4.84 -11.59
N GLY A 148 -12.46 -3.90 -11.30
CA GLY A 148 -13.88 -4.21 -11.15
C GLY A 148 -14.16 -5.06 -9.91
N LEU A 149 -14.44 -6.35 -10.10
CA LEU A 149 -14.63 -7.33 -9.02
C LEU A 149 -13.43 -8.29 -8.88
N ASP A 150 -12.42 -8.15 -9.74
CA ASP A 150 -11.24 -8.99 -9.73
C ASP A 150 -10.14 -8.33 -8.90
N TYR A 151 -9.56 -9.11 -8.00
CA TYR A 151 -8.47 -8.68 -7.14
C TYR A 151 -7.21 -9.47 -7.47
N SER A 152 -6.11 -8.76 -7.69
CA SER A 152 -4.79 -9.34 -7.89
C SER A 152 -3.87 -8.84 -6.76
N MET A 153 -3.00 -9.71 -6.26
CA MET A 153 -1.99 -9.32 -5.29
C MET A 153 -0.61 -9.82 -5.69
N THR A 154 0.32 -8.87 -5.86
CA THR A 154 1.73 -9.12 -6.17
C THR A 154 2.58 -8.72 -4.97
N VAL A 155 3.41 -9.63 -4.47
CA VAL A 155 4.33 -9.37 -3.35
C VAL A 155 5.71 -9.89 -3.71
N TRP A 156 6.74 -9.08 -3.50
CA TRP A 156 8.13 -9.47 -3.72
C TRP A 156 9.03 -9.01 -2.58
N GLY A 157 10.18 -9.68 -2.42
CA GLY A 157 11.13 -9.37 -1.34
C GLY A 157 10.63 -9.73 0.06
N VAL A 158 9.57 -10.54 0.17
CA VAL A 158 9.03 -11.09 1.42
C VAL A 158 9.29 -12.59 1.42
N GLU A 159 10.06 -13.08 2.41
CA GLU A 159 10.63 -14.44 2.50
C GLU A 159 11.81 -14.68 1.53
N HIS A 160 12.68 -15.66 1.84
CA HIS A 160 13.94 -16.00 1.13
C HIS A 160 13.76 -16.46 -0.32
N LYS A 161 12.74 -15.99 -1.05
CA LYS A 161 12.76 -16.03 -2.51
C LYS A 161 13.76 -14.98 -2.95
N SER A 162 14.93 -15.48 -3.35
CA SER A 162 16.04 -14.71 -3.89
C SER A 162 15.51 -13.61 -4.81
N HIS A 163 15.90 -12.37 -4.52
CA HIS A 163 15.88 -11.34 -5.54
C HIS A 163 16.77 -11.84 -6.68
N ILE A 164 16.17 -12.11 -7.85
CA ILE A 164 16.95 -12.17 -9.08
C ILE A 164 17.24 -10.72 -9.45
N HIS A 165 18.29 -10.18 -8.83
CA HIS A 165 19.06 -9.07 -9.38
C HIS A 165 20.52 -9.53 -9.36
N GLU A 166 20.84 -10.45 -10.28
CA GLU A 166 22.15 -10.38 -10.91
C GLU A 166 22.11 -9.15 -11.83
N ASP A 167 22.85 -8.13 -11.41
CA ASP A 167 23.31 -7.00 -12.19
C ASP A 167 22.32 -6.28 -13.12
N THR A 168 21.85 -5.13 -12.66
CA THR A 168 21.70 -4.00 -13.58
C THR A 168 22.22 -2.76 -12.89
N GLN A 169 23.51 -2.50 -13.12
CA GLN A 169 24.13 -1.21 -12.85
C GLN A 169 23.35 -0.13 -13.62
N ILE A 170 23.02 0.97 -12.93
CA ILE A 170 22.83 2.29 -13.55
C ILE A 170 23.93 3.16 -12.97
#